data_AF-A0A7S0IJ51-F1
#
_entry.id   AF-A0A7S0IJ51-F1
#
_cell.length_a   1.000
_cell.length_b   1.000
_cell.length_c   1.000
_cell.angle_alpha   90.00
_cell.angle_beta   90.00
_cell.angle_gamma   90.00
#
_symmetry.space_group_name_H-M   'P 1'
#
loop_
_entity.id
_entity.type
_entity.pdbx_description
1 polymer ?
#
loop_
_entity_poly.entity_id
_entity_poly.type
_entity_poly.pdbx_seq_one_letter_code
_entity_poly.pdbx_strand_id
1 'polypeptide(L)'
;RLPSTRRLPFLMTMARTRPAGWVRVIATFLAGLITGIISRLPLRQDSLTSMSCGASQHEAPVSQHAGSPISGRPDMTQQMVSAPMSNVGSDAFSAHAALMQRIYPLYSMATPWHAIEFSAYDIVLITGPQRSGTTWVACALASSLNYTLFDERHPITGGNDTLRALQRAFAYLAARGEKAVIQSPMATQILHLLPLYPKLLVLFLARNCLDVFLSQNKVDRRLGGWTCSAGRTKELRKYRNRAELRPYFDDREMICKIKQDVWHRYQLHELERRRHEAAHIAHGANLTATVTFESFRNHPLWLQNEKRKKLNIKTTNCKLVGQTPSRTRWSTRQWMSEAEAALAAEQHMGRSIVGPQPVERHAGEPRRLLAAPQEAPALRTQRATQR
;
A
#
# COMPACT_ATOMS: atom_id res chain seq x y z
N ARG A 1 -51.30 -2.67 45.20
CA ARG A 1 -50.12 -1.80 45.45
C ARG A 1 -48.89 -2.72 45.46
N LEU A 2 -47.84 -2.33 44.74
CA LEU A 2 -46.63 -3.07 44.33
C LEU A 2 -46.12 -4.21 45.24
N PRO A 3 -45.65 -5.35 44.69
CA PRO A 3 -44.85 -6.30 45.47
C PRO A 3 -43.35 -5.97 45.38
N SER A 4 -42.72 -6.12 46.55
CA SER A 4 -41.31 -5.83 46.82
C SER A 4 -40.38 -6.85 46.15
N THR A 5 -39.37 -6.38 45.41
CA THR A 5 -38.29 -7.22 44.89
C THR A 5 -37.21 -7.42 45.96
N ARG A 6 -37.07 -8.66 46.44
CA ARG A 6 -35.98 -9.12 47.30
C ARG A 6 -34.64 -9.04 46.56
N ARG A 7 -33.64 -8.43 47.20
CA ARG A 7 -32.23 -8.48 46.80
C ARG A 7 -31.63 -9.83 47.22
N LEU A 8 -30.97 -10.53 46.30
CA LEU A 8 -30.09 -11.66 46.60
C LEU A 8 -28.63 -11.17 46.73
N PRO A 9 -27.85 -11.71 47.67
CA PRO A 9 -26.45 -11.33 47.84
C PRO A 9 -25.55 -11.95 46.76
N PHE A 10 -24.68 -11.11 46.20
CA PHE A 10 -23.62 -11.50 45.29
C PHE A 10 -22.48 -12.14 46.11
N LEU A 11 -22.27 -13.45 45.96
CA LEU A 11 -21.13 -14.16 46.51
C LEU A 11 -19.94 -14.02 45.54
N MET A 12 -18.89 -13.34 46.00
CA MET A 12 -17.67 -13.09 45.24
C MET A 12 -16.65 -14.21 45.53
N THR A 13 -16.52 -15.18 44.63
CA THR A 13 -15.51 -16.24 44.75
C THR A 13 -14.19 -15.78 44.13
N MET A 14 -13.15 -15.68 44.95
CA MET A 14 -11.78 -15.40 44.49
C MET A 14 -11.22 -16.58 43.69
N ALA A 15 -10.68 -16.30 42.51
CA ALA A 15 -9.98 -17.27 41.68
C ALA A 15 -8.55 -17.50 42.22
N ARG A 16 -8.29 -18.72 42.70
CA ARG A 16 -6.93 -19.25 42.95
C ARG A 16 -6.25 -19.60 41.62
N THR A 17 -5.05 -19.09 41.42
CA THR A 17 -4.15 -19.48 40.33
C THR A 17 -3.57 -20.88 40.56
N ARG A 18 -3.71 -21.79 39.58
CA ARG A 18 -2.89 -23.01 39.43
C ARG A 18 -2.66 -23.31 37.93
N PRO A 19 -1.57 -24.05 37.61
CA PRO A 19 -0.90 -23.97 36.32
C PRO A 19 -1.44 -24.93 35.25
N ALA A 20 -1.04 -24.62 34.02
CA ALA A 20 -1.18 -25.29 32.73
C ALA A 20 -1.72 -26.74 32.68
N GLY A 21 -2.69 -26.93 31.78
CA GLY A 21 -2.97 -28.20 31.12
C GLY A 21 -4.45 -28.59 31.17
N TRP A 22 -5.05 -28.75 29.99
CA TRP A 22 -6.40 -29.30 29.70
C TRP A 22 -7.57 -28.31 29.73
N VAL A 23 -8.14 -28.08 28.53
CA VAL A 23 -9.45 -27.44 28.35
C VAL A 23 -10.51 -28.54 28.38
N ARG A 24 -11.34 -28.56 29.43
CA ARG A 24 -12.60 -29.31 29.44
C ARG A 24 -13.69 -28.40 28.88
N VAL A 25 -14.23 -28.76 27.71
CA VAL A 25 -15.46 -28.14 27.20
C VAL A 25 -16.63 -28.87 27.86
N ILE A 26 -17.29 -28.23 28.82
CA ILE A 26 -18.58 -28.68 29.34
C ILE A 26 -19.65 -27.92 28.57
N ALA A 27 -20.33 -28.60 27.64
CA ALA A 27 -21.52 -28.07 26.99
C ALA A 27 -22.75 -28.52 27.78
N THR A 28 -23.34 -27.62 28.55
CA THR A 28 -24.68 -27.81 29.13
C THR A 28 -25.72 -27.56 28.05
N PHE A 29 -26.37 -28.63 27.57
CA PHE A 29 -27.58 -28.56 26.76
C PHE A 29 -28.79 -28.52 27.70
N LEU A 30 -29.43 -27.36 27.77
CA LEU A 30 -30.81 -27.23 28.25
C LEU A 30 -31.74 -27.62 27.10
N ALA A 31 -32.71 -28.47 27.44
CA ALA A 31 -33.60 -29.19 26.56
C ALA A 31 -34.34 -28.32 25.52
N GLY A 32 -34.46 -28.84 24.29
CA GLY A 32 -35.36 -28.34 23.25
C GLY A 32 -35.08 -29.01 21.91
N LEU A 33 -35.97 -29.94 21.51
CA LEU A 33 -35.96 -30.72 20.27
C LEU A 33 -35.64 -29.89 19.01
N ILE A 34 -34.63 -30.28 18.24
CA ILE A 34 -34.70 -30.43 16.77
C ILE A 34 -33.74 -31.57 16.36
N THR A 35 -34.29 -32.63 15.78
CA THR A 35 -33.54 -33.74 15.14
C THR A 35 -33.01 -33.27 13.78
N GLY A 36 -31.69 -33.15 13.66
CA GLY A 36 -31.00 -32.94 12.39
C GLY A 36 -29.85 -33.91 12.24
N ILE A 37 -29.96 -34.83 11.28
CA ILE A 37 -28.89 -35.77 10.91
C ILE A 37 -27.76 -34.97 10.25
N ILE A 38 -26.59 -34.93 10.90
CA ILE A 38 -25.35 -34.43 10.29
C ILE A 38 -24.51 -35.65 9.90
N SER A 39 -24.55 -36.01 8.62
CA SER A 39 -23.63 -36.97 8.02
C SER A 39 -22.21 -36.42 8.07
N ARG A 40 -21.31 -37.11 8.77
CA ARG A 40 -19.87 -36.82 8.77
C ARG A 40 -19.23 -37.41 7.52
N LEU A 41 -18.75 -36.56 6.62
CA LEU A 41 -17.79 -36.93 5.58
C LEU A 41 -16.36 -36.90 6.16
N PRO A 42 -15.50 -37.86 5.81
CA PRO A 42 -14.13 -37.89 6.31
C PRO A 42 -13.27 -36.82 5.63
N LEU A 43 -12.53 -36.07 6.46
CA LEU A 43 -11.49 -35.14 6.03
C LEU A 43 -10.32 -35.93 5.45
N ARG A 44 -10.10 -35.76 4.15
CA ARG A 44 -8.95 -36.24 3.39
C ARG A 44 -7.69 -35.52 3.86
N GLN A 45 -6.75 -36.27 4.42
CA GLN A 45 -5.39 -35.85 4.73
C GLN A 45 -4.58 -35.87 3.43
N ASP A 46 -4.35 -34.71 2.83
CA ASP A 46 -3.35 -34.55 1.77
C ASP A 46 -2.10 -33.87 2.36
N SER A 47 -1.09 -34.72 2.57
CA SER A 47 0.35 -34.50 2.37
C SER A 47 0.86 -33.05 2.29
N LEU A 48 1.47 -32.60 3.38
CA LEU A 48 2.42 -31.48 3.41
C LEU A 48 3.74 -31.93 2.77
N THR A 49 3.97 -31.58 1.51
CA THR A 49 5.31 -31.56 0.92
C THR A 49 6.04 -30.29 1.38
N SER A 50 7.12 -30.49 2.13
CA SER A 50 8.06 -29.45 2.53
C SER A 50 8.80 -28.91 1.30
N MET A 51 8.45 -27.71 0.84
CA MET A 51 9.33 -26.95 -0.04
C MET A 51 10.39 -26.24 0.79
N SER A 52 11.55 -26.89 0.95
CA SER A 52 12.75 -26.22 1.46
C SER A 52 13.33 -25.32 0.37
N CYS A 53 13.48 -24.02 0.64
CA CYS A 53 14.29 -23.14 -0.21
C CYS A 53 15.77 -23.37 0.14
N GLY A 54 16.40 -24.33 -0.56
CA GLY A 54 17.85 -24.54 -0.48
C GLY A 54 18.59 -23.39 -1.16
N ALA A 55 19.36 -22.62 -0.38
CA ALA A 55 20.35 -21.70 -0.91
C ALA A 55 21.64 -22.49 -1.16
N SER A 56 21.95 -22.80 -2.41
CA SER A 56 23.26 -23.30 -2.82
C SER A 56 24.21 -22.11 -3.01
N GLN A 57 25.28 -22.08 -2.22
CA GLN A 57 26.43 -21.22 -2.43
C GLN A 57 27.35 -21.94 -3.43
N HIS A 58 27.48 -21.41 -4.65
CA HIS A 58 28.58 -21.76 -5.54
C HIS A 58 29.58 -20.61 -5.53
N GLU A 59 30.72 -20.85 -4.89
CA GLU A 59 31.94 -20.07 -5.07
C GLU A 59 32.50 -20.36 -6.47
N ALA A 60 32.76 -19.32 -7.25
CA ALA A 60 33.46 -19.40 -8.52
C ALA A 60 34.97 -19.17 -8.29
N PRO A 61 35.86 -19.97 -8.89
CA PRO A 61 37.30 -19.76 -8.78
C PRO A 61 37.78 -18.64 -9.70
N VAL A 62 38.66 -17.81 -9.16
CA VAL A 62 39.42 -16.76 -9.83
C VAL A 62 40.46 -17.43 -10.75
N SER A 63 40.35 -17.22 -12.06
CA SER A 63 41.40 -17.60 -13.02
C SER A 63 42.38 -16.45 -13.20
N GLN A 64 43.65 -16.73 -12.90
CA GLN A 64 44.80 -15.87 -13.17
C GLN A 64 45.33 -16.21 -14.58
N HIS A 65 45.41 -15.22 -15.47
CA HIS A 65 46.20 -15.35 -16.69
C HIS A 65 47.38 -14.38 -16.67
N ALA A 66 48.57 -14.97 -16.62
CA ALA A 66 49.86 -14.37 -16.89
C ALA A 66 50.00 -13.99 -18.38
N GLY A 67 50.86 -13.01 -18.63
CA GLY A 67 50.94 -12.28 -19.89
C GLY A 67 51.75 -12.91 -21.02
N SER A 68 51.89 -12.13 -22.08
CA SER A 68 52.96 -12.20 -23.07
C SER A 68 53.07 -10.85 -23.80
N PRO A 69 54.29 -10.34 -24.06
CA PRO A 69 54.50 -9.11 -24.80
C PRO A 69 54.62 -9.42 -26.29
N ILE A 70 53.87 -8.72 -27.14
CA ILE A 70 54.10 -8.75 -28.59
C ILE A 70 54.46 -7.34 -29.05
N SER A 71 55.76 -7.21 -29.34
CA SER A 71 56.37 -6.16 -30.13
C SER A 71 55.98 -6.32 -31.59
N GLY A 72 55.52 -5.24 -32.23
CA GLY A 72 55.19 -5.23 -33.65
C GLY A 72 54.60 -3.90 -34.08
N ARG A 73 55.47 -2.91 -34.32
CA ARG A 73 55.13 -1.68 -35.06
C ARG A 73 55.10 -1.99 -36.56
N PRO A 74 54.06 -1.55 -37.26
CA PRO A 74 54.26 -0.95 -38.57
C PRO A 74 53.70 0.47 -38.62
N ASP A 75 54.56 1.39 -39.07
CA ASP A 75 54.19 2.69 -39.63
C ASP A 75 53.34 2.48 -40.88
N MET A 76 52.12 3.04 -40.90
CA MET A 76 51.47 3.48 -42.14
C MET A 76 50.45 4.59 -41.85
N THR A 77 50.81 5.79 -42.30
CA THR A 77 49.95 6.75 -42.99
C THR A 77 48.71 7.24 -42.22
N GLN A 78 48.89 8.34 -41.48
CA GLN A 78 47.80 9.16 -40.94
C GLN A 78 46.95 9.78 -42.06
N GLN A 79 45.87 9.10 -42.42
CA GLN A 79 44.71 9.73 -43.03
C GLN A 79 43.87 10.33 -41.89
N MET A 80 43.82 11.67 -41.79
CA MET A 80 42.93 12.37 -40.86
C MET A 80 41.48 12.17 -41.33
N VAL A 81 40.90 11.01 -41.01
CA VAL A 81 39.46 10.80 -41.04
C VAL A 81 38.93 11.47 -39.78
N SER A 82 38.30 12.63 -39.96
CA SER A 82 37.55 13.32 -38.91
C SER A 82 36.57 12.32 -38.29
N ALA A 83 36.91 11.81 -37.10
CA ALA A 83 36.07 10.89 -36.37
C ALA A 83 34.69 11.56 -36.20
N PRO A 84 33.59 10.93 -36.64
CA PRO A 84 32.27 11.48 -36.37
C PRO A 84 32.16 11.60 -34.86
N MET A 85 32.06 12.84 -34.36
CA MET A 85 31.80 13.11 -32.95
C MET A 85 30.46 12.47 -32.63
N SER A 86 30.54 11.26 -32.10
CA SER A 86 29.42 10.37 -31.88
C SER A 86 28.51 10.99 -30.82
N ASN A 87 27.20 10.86 -31.06
CA ASN A 87 26.08 11.29 -30.21
C ASN A 87 26.00 10.54 -28.86
N VAL A 88 27.13 10.30 -28.19
CA VAL A 88 27.24 9.54 -26.93
C VAL A 88 26.42 10.19 -25.80
N GLY A 89 26.15 11.50 -25.87
CA GLY A 89 25.34 12.21 -24.88
C GLY A 89 23.84 11.87 -24.89
N SER A 90 23.27 11.55 -26.06
CA SER A 90 21.81 11.32 -26.18
C SER A 90 21.40 9.96 -25.60
N ASP A 91 22.20 8.93 -25.83
CA ASP A 91 21.90 7.56 -25.40
C ASP A 91 22.01 7.40 -23.87
N ALA A 92 23.00 8.06 -23.26
CA ALA A 92 23.21 8.02 -21.81
C ALA A 92 22.04 8.67 -21.04
N PHE A 93 21.52 9.80 -21.54
CA PHE A 93 20.37 10.47 -20.94
C PHE A 93 19.10 9.61 -21.03
N SER A 94 18.86 8.98 -22.20
CA SER A 94 17.75 8.05 -22.40
C SER A 94 17.82 6.84 -21.47
N ALA A 95 19.00 6.23 -21.31
CA ALA A 95 19.20 5.10 -20.41
C ALA A 95 18.94 5.46 -18.94
N HIS A 96 19.40 6.63 -18.49
CA HIS A 96 19.15 7.10 -17.13
C HIS A 96 17.66 7.36 -16.87
N ALA A 97 16.96 8.01 -17.80
CA ALA A 97 15.53 8.26 -17.70
C ALA A 97 14.72 6.95 -17.64
N ALA A 98 15.05 5.97 -18.50
CA ALA A 98 14.44 4.65 -18.49
C ALA A 98 14.67 3.91 -17.16
N LEU A 99 15.89 3.99 -16.61
CA LEU A 99 16.20 3.43 -15.29
C LEU A 99 15.38 4.10 -14.19
N MET A 100 15.31 5.43 -14.17
CA MET A 100 14.54 6.18 -13.17
C MET A 100 13.04 5.87 -13.26
N GLN A 101 12.49 5.72 -14.46
CA GLN A 101 11.10 5.31 -14.64
C GLN A 101 10.84 3.88 -14.13
N ARG A 102 11.85 3.01 -14.20
CA ARG A 102 11.76 1.64 -13.68
C ARG A 102 11.87 1.59 -12.15
N ILE A 103 12.81 2.32 -11.55
CA ILE A 103 13.07 2.21 -10.11
C ILE A 103 12.32 3.25 -9.27
N TYR A 104 11.91 4.36 -9.87
CA TYR A 104 11.25 5.48 -9.19
C TYR A 104 10.22 6.20 -10.08
N PRO A 105 9.16 5.51 -10.52
CA PRO A 105 8.25 5.97 -11.56
C PRO A 105 7.53 7.30 -11.28
N LEU A 106 7.39 7.69 -10.01
CA LEU A 106 6.69 8.93 -9.63
C LEU A 106 7.62 10.09 -9.26
N TYR A 107 8.94 9.94 -9.43
CA TYR A 107 9.89 10.98 -9.01
C TYR A 107 9.61 12.33 -9.68
N SER A 108 9.36 12.33 -10.98
CA SER A 108 9.14 13.55 -11.78
C SER A 108 7.80 14.24 -11.54
N MET A 109 6.80 13.53 -11.00
CA MET A 109 5.47 14.09 -10.70
C MET A 109 5.29 14.48 -9.24
N ALA A 110 6.31 14.25 -8.40
CA ALA A 110 6.19 14.49 -6.99
C ALA A 110 6.28 15.99 -6.69
N THR A 111 5.27 16.50 -6.00
CA THR A 111 5.25 17.86 -5.47
C THR A 111 6.16 17.92 -4.24
N PRO A 112 6.97 18.98 -4.06
CA PRO A 112 7.67 19.21 -2.80
C PRO A 112 6.65 19.36 -1.66
N TRP A 113 6.84 18.67 -0.54
CA TRP A 113 5.85 18.66 0.55
C TRP A 113 5.52 20.07 1.08
N HIS A 114 6.50 20.97 1.14
CA HIS A 114 6.31 22.34 1.63
C HIS A 114 5.45 23.22 0.70
N ALA A 115 5.22 22.78 -0.55
CA ALA A 115 4.32 23.47 -1.48
C ALA A 115 2.84 23.10 -1.27
N ILE A 116 2.55 22.17 -0.35
CA ILE A 116 1.19 21.72 -0.04
C ILE A 116 0.72 22.41 1.23
N GLU A 117 -0.38 23.17 1.14
CA GLU A 117 -1.01 23.82 2.29
C GLU A 117 -1.83 22.80 3.12
N PHE A 118 -1.14 21.96 3.90
CA PHE A 118 -1.79 20.88 4.65
C PHE A 118 -2.86 21.35 5.65
N SER A 119 -2.75 22.57 6.18
CA SER A 119 -3.71 23.16 7.13
C SER A 119 -5.10 23.41 6.56
N ALA A 120 -5.22 23.51 5.24
CA ALA A 120 -6.49 23.70 4.53
C ALA A 120 -7.39 22.44 4.57
N TYR A 121 -6.83 21.29 4.96
CA TYR A 121 -7.51 20.01 4.97
C TYR A 121 -7.88 19.59 6.39
N ASP A 122 -9.06 19.01 6.56
CA ASP A 122 -9.46 18.45 7.85
C ASP A 122 -8.89 17.03 8.00
N ILE A 123 -8.78 16.29 6.89
CA ILE A 123 -8.24 14.92 6.89
C ILE A 123 -7.10 14.81 5.88
N VAL A 124 -5.96 14.26 6.31
CA VAL A 124 -4.85 13.90 5.43
C VAL A 124 -4.66 12.38 5.46
N LEU A 125 -5.01 11.70 4.37
CA LEU A 125 -4.79 10.27 4.18
C LEU A 125 -3.40 10.03 3.58
N ILE A 126 -2.48 9.50 4.37
CA ILE A 126 -1.13 9.10 3.96
C ILE A 126 -1.16 7.64 3.48
N THR A 127 -0.85 7.43 2.21
CA THR A 127 -0.81 6.09 1.60
C THR A 127 0.42 5.92 0.71
N GLY A 128 0.61 4.73 0.12
CA GLY A 128 1.71 4.41 -0.77
C GLY A 128 2.26 3.00 -0.51
N PRO A 129 3.29 2.56 -1.26
CA PRO A 129 3.89 1.25 -1.06
C PRO A 129 4.32 1.02 0.39
N GLN A 130 4.15 -0.21 0.91
CA GLN A 130 4.66 -0.51 2.25
C GLN A 130 6.16 -0.25 2.29
N ARG A 131 6.64 0.35 3.39
CA ARG A 131 8.04 0.76 3.60
C ARG A 131 8.49 1.98 2.79
N SER A 132 7.57 2.72 2.15
CA SER A 132 7.88 4.02 1.54
C SER A 132 8.07 5.17 2.53
N GLY A 133 7.90 4.92 3.84
CA GLY A 133 8.05 5.96 4.87
C GLY A 133 6.72 6.53 5.38
N THR A 134 5.58 5.98 4.96
CA THR A 134 4.23 6.41 5.38
C THR A 134 4.08 6.62 6.88
N THR A 135 4.58 5.70 7.72
CA THR A 135 4.50 5.85 9.19
C THR A 135 5.24 7.10 9.70
N TRP A 136 6.47 7.33 9.23
CA TRP A 136 7.26 8.49 9.69
C TRP A 136 6.62 9.79 9.19
N VAL A 137 6.20 9.84 7.93
CA VAL A 137 5.54 11.04 7.35
C VAL A 137 4.23 11.34 8.06
N ALA A 138 3.44 10.31 8.39
CA ALA A 138 2.21 10.50 9.14
C ALA A 138 2.46 11.04 10.56
N CYS A 139 3.41 10.47 11.32
CA CYS A 139 3.76 11.03 12.64
C CYS A 139 4.28 12.49 12.48
N ALA A 140 5.10 12.76 11.45
CA ALA A 140 5.69 14.08 11.22
C ALA A 140 4.64 15.15 10.92
N LEU A 141 3.73 14.87 9.98
CA LEU A 141 2.64 15.78 9.63
C LEU A 141 1.65 15.95 10.78
N ALA A 142 1.27 14.87 11.47
CA ALA A 142 0.38 14.95 12.62
C ALA A 142 0.95 15.92 13.68
N SER A 143 2.22 15.73 14.04
CA SER A 143 2.92 16.59 15.00
C SER A 143 2.97 18.05 14.55
N SER A 144 3.34 18.32 13.30
CA SER A 144 3.54 19.68 12.79
C SER A 144 2.22 20.43 12.59
N LEU A 145 1.13 19.71 12.30
CA LEU A 145 -0.20 20.28 12.10
C LEU A 145 -1.04 20.30 13.38
N ASN A 146 -0.56 19.67 14.45
CA ASN A 146 -1.34 19.38 15.65
C ASN A 146 -2.64 18.61 15.36
N TYR A 147 -2.54 17.59 14.49
CA TYR A 147 -3.65 16.73 14.10
C TYR A 147 -3.62 15.42 14.85
N THR A 148 -4.78 14.81 15.05
CA THR A 148 -4.88 13.48 15.63
C THR A 148 -4.35 12.43 14.66
N LEU A 149 -3.48 11.54 15.14
CA LEU A 149 -2.93 10.47 14.31
C LEU A 149 -3.72 9.17 14.45
N PHE A 150 -4.21 8.65 13.33
CA PHE A 150 -4.80 7.32 13.21
C PHE A 150 -3.86 6.40 12.41
N ASP A 151 -3.11 5.56 13.11
CA ASP A 151 -2.20 4.59 12.48
C ASP A 151 -2.95 3.35 11.93
N GLU A 152 -2.24 2.48 11.20
CA GLU A 152 -2.79 1.24 10.64
C GLU A 152 -3.28 0.22 11.71
N ARG A 153 -2.96 0.46 12.98
CA ARG A 153 -3.33 -0.39 14.12
C ARG A 153 -4.50 0.18 14.92
N HIS A 154 -4.96 1.38 14.60
CA HIS A 154 -6.07 2.01 15.29
C HIS A 154 -7.37 1.22 14.99
N PRO A 155 -8.24 0.96 15.98
CA PRO A 155 -9.47 0.19 15.77
C PRO A 155 -10.33 0.63 14.59
N ILE A 156 -10.51 1.95 14.42
CA ILE A 156 -11.39 2.50 13.38
C ILE A 156 -10.82 2.27 11.96
N THR A 157 -9.53 2.53 11.77
CA THR A 157 -8.83 2.45 10.46
C THR A 157 -8.29 1.05 10.17
N GLY A 158 -8.25 0.17 11.17
CA GLY A 158 -7.89 -1.24 11.04
C GLY A 158 -9.05 -2.12 10.60
N GLY A 159 -8.72 -3.33 10.16
CA GLY A 159 -9.70 -4.36 9.76
C GLY A 159 -9.36 -5.06 8.45
N ASN A 160 -10.15 -6.08 8.11
CA ASN A 160 -9.99 -6.84 6.87
C ASN A 160 -10.49 -6.08 5.63
N ASP A 161 -11.48 -5.21 5.81
CA ASP A 161 -12.02 -4.35 4.76
C ASP A 161 -11.50 -2.93 4.93
N THR A 162 -10.46 -2.58 4.16
CA THR A 162 -9.83 -1.27 4.22
C THR A 162 -10.74 -0.15 3.74
N LEU A 163 -11.62 -0.41 2.77
CA LEU A 163 -12.52 0.63 2.25
C LEU A 163 -13.53 1.03 3.31
N ARG A 164 -14.19 0.03 3.91
CA ARG A 164 -15.15 0.24 4.98
C ARG A 164 -14.49 0.88 6.20
N ALA A 165 -13.28 0.47 6.56
CA ALA A 165 -12.55 1.08 7.67
C ALA A 165 -12.28 2.58 7.45
N LEU A 166 -11.90 2.98 6.23
CA LEU A 166 -11.70 4.39 5.89
C LEU A 166 -13.02 5.17 5.87
N GLN A 167 -14.08 4.61 5.30
CA GLN A 167 -15.42 5.23 5.32
C GLN A 167 -15.88 5.52 6.76
N ARG A 168 -15.73 4.56 7.66
CA ARG A 168 -16.02 4.76 9.10
C ARG A 168 -15.15 5.83 9.73
N ALA A 169 -13.84 5.84 9.42
CA ALA A 169 -12.93 6.85 9.94
C ALA A 169 -13.34 8.26 9.50
N PHE A 170 -13.67 8.42 8.22
CA PHE A 170 -14.10 9.71 7.67
C PHE A 170 -15.43 10.17 8.30
N ALA A 171 -16.42 9.28 8.40
CA ALA A 171 -17.70 9.60 9.04
C ALA A 171 -17.53 9.98 10.51
N TYR A 172 -16.71 9.23 11.25
CA TYR A 172 -16.39 9.49 12.65
C TYR A 172 -15.75 10.88 12.84
N LEU A 173 -14.76 11.21 12.00
CA LEU A 173 -14.05 12.48 12.06
C LEU A 173 -14.96 13.66 11.68
N ALA A 174 -15.82 13.48 10.65
CA ALA A 174 -16.85 14.46 10.28
C ALA A 174 -17.77 14.77 11.45
N ALA A 175 -18.32 13.73 12.07
CA ALA A 175 -19.26 13.87 13.19
C ALA A 175 -18.65 14.60 14.40
N ARG A 176 -17.33 14.54 14.56
CA ARG A 176 -16.60 15.21 15.65
C ARG A 176 -15.99 16.55 15.28
N GLY A 177 -15.95 16.91 13.99
CA GLY A 177 -15.20 18.06 13.51
C GLY A 177 -13.70 17.96 13.83
N GLU A 178 -13.15 16.75 13.91
CA GLU A 178 -11.77 16.51 14.34
C GLU A 178 -10.84 16.45 13.12
N LYS A 179 -9.70 17.15 13.23
CA LYS A 179 -8.67 17.12 12.19
C LYS A 179 -7.70 15.97 12.42
N ALA A 180 -7.39 15.22 11.37
CA ALA A 180 -6.64 13.98 11.51
C ALA A 180 -5.67 13.69 10.36
N VAL A 181 -4.60 12.98 10.70
CA VAL A 181 -3.72 12.30 9.74
C VAL A 181 -3.98 10.80 9.85
N ILE A 182 -4.34 10.16 8.75
CA ILE A 182 -4.60 8.72 8.69
C ILE A 182 -3.46 8.04 7.93
N GLN A 183 -2.77 7.09 8.55
CA GLN A 183 -1.75 6.28 7.89
C GLN A 183 -2.35 4.96 7.41
N SER A 184 -2.50 4.80 6.09
CA SER A 184 -3.05 3.57 5.50
C SER A 184 -2.31 3.13 4.23
N PRO A 185 -1.13 2.48 4.35
CA PRO A 185 -0.46 1.84 3.21
C PRO A 185 -1.27 0.65 2.66
N MET A 186 -2.21 0.11 3.44
CA MET A 186 -3.16 -0.89 2.95
C MET A 186 -4.22 -0.28 2.03
N ALA A 187 -4.42 1.03 1.98
CA ALA A 187 -5.42 1.64 1.09
C ALA A 187 -4.98 1.69 -0.37
N THR A 188 -3.70 1.47 -0.67
CA THR A 188 -3.11 1.74 -1.99
C THR A 188 -3.81 1.02 -3.15
N GLN A 189 -4.36 -0.19 -2.96
CA GLN A 189 -5.07 -0.90 -4.04
C GLN A 189 -6.51 -0.41 -4.29
N ILE A 190 -7.06 0.44 -3.43
CA ILE A 190 -8.48 0.84 -3.45
C ILE A 190 -8.69 2.36 -3.49
N LEU A 191 -7.65 3.16 -3.75
CA LEU A 191 -7.76 4.64 -3.65
C LEU A 191 -8.83 5.23 -4.59
N HIS A 192 -8.97 4.69 -5.80
CA HIS A 192 -10.01 5.08 -6.76
C HIS A 192 -11.46 4.80 -6.28
N LEU A 193 -11.63 3.91 -5.28
CA LEU A 193 -12.93 3.61 -4.68
C LEU A 193 -13.26 4.51 -3.49
N LEU A 194 -12.32 5.35 -3.04
CA LEU A 194 -12.58 6.23 -1.90
C LEU A 194 -13.79 7.11 -2.22
N PRO A 195 -14.68 7.32 -1.26
CA PRO A 195 -15.81 8.19 -1.50
C PRO A 195 -15.32 9.65 -1.53
N LEU A 196 -16.09 10.55 -2.13
CA LEU A 196 -15.73 11.98 -2.18
C LEU A 196 -16.01 12.63 -0.83
N TYR A 197 -14.99 13.23 -0.23
CA TYR A 197 -15.08 13.77 1.11
C TYR A 197 -14.51 15.21 1.17
N PRO A 198 -15.27 16.17 1.75
CA PRO A 198 -14.83 17.55 1.89
C PRO A 198 -13.48 17.64 2.59
N LYS A 199 -12.56 18.43 2.03
CA LYS A 199 -11.28 18.73 2.68
C LYS A 199 -10.46 17.48 3.04
N LEU A 200 -10.64 16.39 2.29
CA LEU A 200 -9.73 15.25 2.30
C LEU A 200 -8.58 15.49 1.33
N LEU A 201 -7.35 15.38 1.83
CA LEU A 201 -6.15 15.24 1.02
C LEU A 201 -5.68 13.78 1.02
N VAL A 202 -5.60 13.16 -0.16
CA VAL A 202 -4.94 11.88 -0.38
C VAL A 202 -3.48 12.14 -0.76
N LEU A 203 -2.57 11.90 0.18
CA LEU A 203 -1.13 12.04 -0.01
C LEU A 203 -0.49 10.69 -0.33
N PHE A 204 -0.09 10.50 -1.59
CA PHE A 204 0.58 9.30 -2.04
C PHE A 204 2.11 9.43 -1.88
N LEU A 205 2.70 8.57 -1.05
CA LEU A 205 4.14 8.55 -0.78
C LEU A 205 4.87 7.69 -1.80
N ALA A 206 5.59 8.36 -2.69
CA ALA A 206 6.50 7.76 -3.64
C ALA A 206 7.90 7.58 -3.06
N ARG A 207 8.52 6.44 -3.33
CA ARG A 207 9.91 6.15 -2.93
C ARG A 207 10.58 5.27 -3.96
N ASN A 208 11.90 5.38 -4.09
CA ASN A 208 12.70 4.46 -4.88
C ASN A 208 12.39 3.00 -4.49
N CYS A 209 11.99 2.19 -5.46
CA CYS A 209 11.55 0.83 -5.24
C CYS A 209 12.68 -0.13 -4.85
N LEU A 210 13.93 0.18 -5.20
CA LEU A 210 15.09 -0.55 -4.68
C LEU A 210 15.26 -0.28 -3.17
N ASP A 211 15.07 0.96 -2.71
CA ASP A 211 15.10 1.28 -1.28
C ASP A 211 13.96 0.61 -0.51
N VAL A 212 12.76 0.57 -1.11
CA VAL A 212 11.62 -0.15 -0.54
C VAL A 212 11.95 -1.65 -0.42
N PHE A 213 12.48 -2.26 -1.47
CA PHE A 213 12.90 -3.67 -1.49
C PHE A 213 13.95 -3.97 -0.41
N LEU A 214 15.02 -3.16 -0.34
CA LEU A 214 16.06 -3.29 0.68
C LEU A 214 15.50 -3.08 2.10
N SER A 215 14.53 -2.18 2.28
CA SER A 215 13.87 -1.94 3.55
C SER A 215 12.96 -3.10 3.99
N GLN A 216 12.30 -3.77 3.05
CA GLN A 216 11.47 -4.96 3.31
C GLN A 216 12.35 -6.14 3.76
N ASN A 217 13.45 -6.41 3.04
CA ASN A 217 14.37 -7.50 3.36
C ASN A 217 15.03 -7.37 4.74
N LYS A 218 15.18 -6.14 5.25
CA LYS A 218 15.72 -5.90 6.60
C LYS A 218 14.79 -6.33 7.72
N VAL A 219 13.48 -6.19 7.55
CA VAL A 219 12.50 -6.42 8.62
C VAL A 219 12.10 -7.88 8.74
N ASP A 220 12.12 -8.62 7.63
CA ASP A 220 11.46 -9.92 7.55
C ASP A 220 12.44 -11.07 7.28
N ARG A 221 13.56 -11.06 8.03
CA ARG A 221 14.66 -12.02 7.86
C ARG A 221 14.27 -13.48 8.10
N ARG A 222 13.17 -13.75 8.81
CA ARG A 222 12.81 -15.11 9.27
C ARG A 222 11.82 -15.85 8.37
N LEU A 223 11.03 -15.15 7.55
CA LEU A 223 9.97 -15.77 6.73
C LEU A 223 10.07 -15.37 5.25
N GLY A 224 11.18 -14.78 4.83
CA GLY A 224 11.38 -14.24 3.47
C GLY A 224 10.53 -13.00 3.15
N GLY A 225 9.56 -12.67 3.99
CA GLY A 225 8.75 -11.47 3.96
C GLY A 225 7.99 -11.12 2.69
N TRP A 226 7.69 -9.84 2.55
CA TRP A 226 6.86 -9.30 1.46
C TRP A 226 7.54 -9.42 0.09
N THR A 227 8.85 -9.66 0.11
CA THR A 227 9.71 -9.88 -1.06
C THR A 227 9.83 -11.35 -1.44
N CYS A 228 9.44 -12.30 -0.58
CA CYS A 228 9.36 -13.70 -0.98
C CYS A 228 8.22 -13.92 -1.98
N SER A 229 8.31 -15.02 -2.72
CA SER A 229 7.29 -15.41 -3.70
C SER A 229 5.87 -15.42 -3.11
N ALA A 230 5.69 -15.93 -1.89
CA ALA A 230 4.41 -15.98 -1.21
C ALA A 230 3.87 -14.59 -0.84
N GLY A 231 4.70 -13.74 -0.22
CA GLY A 231 4.34 -12.37 0.17
C GLY A 231 4.00 -11.52 -1.06
N ARG A 232 4.83 -11.62 -2.10
CA ARG A 232 4.60 -11.00 -3.40
C ARG A 232 3.28 -11.46 -4.01
N THR A 233 3.02 -12.76 -4.04
CA THR A 233 1.78 -13.32 -4.62
C THR A 233 0.54 -12.81 -3.89
N LYS A 234 0.58 -12.77 -2.55
CA LYS A 234 -0.53 -12.25 -1.74
C LYS A 234 -0.82 -10.78 -2.03
N GLU A 235 0.20 -9.94 -2.13
CA GLU A 235 0.02 -8.52 -2.48
C GLU A 235 -0.43 -8.33 -3.92
N LEU A 236 0.20 -9.04 -4.86
CA LEU A 236 -0.13 -8.95 -6.28
C LEU A 236 -1.58 -9.35 -6.57
N ARG A 237 -2.11 -10.37 -5.87
CA ARG A 237 -3.51 -10.81 -6.00
C ARG A 237 -4.50 -9.67 -5.81
N LYS A 238 -4.21 -8.69 -4.95
CA LYS A 238 -5.09 -7.53 -4.71
C LYS A 238 -5.25 -6.62 -5.93
N TYR A 239 -4.25 -6.61 -6.83
CA TYR A 239 -4.27 -5.84 -8.07
C TYR A 239 -4.71 -6.70 -9.24
N ARG A 240 -4.19 -7.93 -9.33
CA ARG A 240 -4.50 -8.89 -10.40
C ARG A 240 -5.98 -9.27 -10.44
N ASN A 241 -6.63 -9.40 -9.28
CA ASN A 241 -8.05 -9.77 -9.22
C ASN A 241 -9.00 -8.61 -9.56
N ARG A 242 -8.47 -7.43 -9.88
CA ARG A 242 -9.26 -6.25 -10.25
C ARG A 242 -9.04 -5.98 -11.73
N ALA A 243 -10.05 -6.32 -12.54
CA ALA A 243 -9.99 -6.23 -13.99
C ALA A 243 -9.68 -4.80 -14.46
N GLU A 244 -10.19 -3.80 -13.72
CA GLU A 244 -9.95 -2.39 -13.93
C GLU A 244 -8.50 -1.97 -13.65
N LEU A 245 -7.75 -2.68 -12.80
CA LEU A 245 -6.36 -2.34 -12.49
C LEU A 245 -5.36 -3.06 -13.39
N ARG A 246 -5.71 -4.27 -13.87
CA ARG A 246 -4.81 -5.18 -14.59
C ARG A 246 -4.08 -4.55 -15.79
N PRO A 247 -4.70 -3.66 -16.60
CA PRO A 247 -4.04 -3.05 -17.76
C PRO A 247 -2.90 -2.08 -17.39
N TYR A 248 -2.85 -1.62 -16.15
CA TYR A 248 -1.99 -0.50 -15.75
C TYR A 248 -0.66 -0.92 -15.12
N PHE A 249 -0.36 -2.23 -15.07
CA PHE A 249 0.90 -2.74 -14.52
C PHE A 249 1.33 -4.06 -15.16
N ASP A 250 2.64 -4.33 -15.11
CA ASP A 250 3.23 -5.64 -15.43
C ASP A 250 3.35 -6.46 -14.14
N ASP A 251 2.83 -7.68 -14.15
CA ASP A 251 2.83 -8.57 -12.99
C ASP A 251 4.17 -9.25 -12.73
N ARG A 252 5.19 -8.99 -13.56
CA ARG A 252 6.60 -9.37 -13.38
C ARG A 252 7.40 -8.32 -12.61
N GLU A 253 6.88 -7.11 -12.48
CA GLU A 253 7.57 -6.00 -11.82
C GLU A 253 7.59 -6.13 -10.28
N MET A 254 8.40 -5.28 -9.63
CA MET A 254 8.41 -5.15 -8.17
C MET A 254 7.04 -4.65 -7.66
N ILE A 255 6.56 -5.18 -6.53
CA ILE A 255 5.28 -4.74 -5.93
C ILE A 255 5.24 -3.23 -5.70
N CYS A 256 6.35 -2.63 -5.27
CA CYS A 256 6.46 -1.17 -5.13
C CYS A 256 6.16 -0.43 -6.45
N LYS A 257 6.74 -0.91 -7.56
CA LYS A 257 6.53 -0.31 -8.89
C LYS A 257 5.09 -0.49 -9.33
N ILE A 258 4.53 -1.69 -9.19
CA ILE A 258 3.11 -1.98 -9.52
C ILE A 258 2.18 -0.99 -8.82
N LYS A 259 2.40 -0.74 -7.52
CA LYS A 259 1.59 0.21 -6.74
C LYS A 259 1.70 1.65 -7.26
N GLN A 260 2.90 2.07 -7.60
CA GLN A 260 3.15 3.40 -8.13
C GLN A 260 2.59 3.58 -9.55
N ASP A 261 2.76 2.58 -10.42
CA ASP A 261 2.22 2.58 -11.79
C ASP A 261 0.68 2.61 -11.78
N VAL A 262 0.04 1.80 -10.92
CA VAL A 262 -1.42 1.80 -10.76
C VAL A 262 -1.93 3.13 -10.21
N TRP A 263 -1.20 3.75 -9.29
CA TRP A 263 -1.53 5.09 -8.80
C TRP A 263 -1.51 6.12 -9.94
N HIS A 264 -0.39 6.22 -10.64
CA HIS A 264 -0.19 7.18 -11.71
C HIS A 264 -1.16 6.97 -12.87
N ARG A 265 -1.22 5.76 -13.41
CA ARG A 265 -1.86 5.49 -14.70
C ARG A 265 -3.36 5.29 -14.61
N TYR A 266 -3.91 5.13 -13.39
CA TYR A 266 -5.34 4.87 -13.21
C TYR A 266 -5.94 5.62 -12.01
N GLN A 267 -5.46 5.35 -10.81
CA GLN A 267 -6.19 5.78 -9.60
C GLN A 267 -6.21 7.30 -9.41
N LEU A 268 -5.10 7.97 -9.72
CA LEU A 268 -5.01 9.43 -9.67
C LEU A 268 -6.03 10.06 -10.64
N HIS A 269 -6.03 9.62 -11.90
CA HIS A 269 -6.95 10.11 -12.91
C HIS A 269 -8.41 9.84 -12.56
N GLU A 270 -8.72 8.68 -11.97
CA GLU A 270 -10.09 8.36 -11.57
C GLU A 270 -10.58 9.24 -10.42
N LEU A 271 -9.70 9.55 -9.46
CA LEU A 271 -10.01 10.51 -8.39
C LEU A 271 -10.19 11.94 -8.93
N GLU A 272 -9.33 12.37 -9.86
CA GLU A 272 -9.42 13.68 -10.52
C GLU A 272 -10.69 13.81 -11.35
N ARG A 273 -11.04 12.78 -12.14
CA ARG A 273 -12.29 12.72 -12.92
C ARG A 273 -13.51 12.89 -12.03
N ARG A 274 -13.59 12.09 -10.96
CA ARG A 274 -14.70 12.17 -9.99
C ARG A 274 -14.75 13.51 -9.28
N ARG A 275 -13.59 14.12 -9.02
CA ARG A 275 -13.51 15.49 -8.50
C ARG A 275 -14.09 16.51 -9.46
N HIS A 276 -13.77 16.44 -10.75
CA HIS A 276 -14.30 17.34 -11.75
C HIS A 276 -15.82 17.19 -11.90
N GLU A 277 -16.33 15.96 -11.91
CA GLU A 277 -17.77 15.68 -11.96
C GLU A 277 -18.51 16.22 -10.73
N ALA A 278 -17.85 16.19 -9.57
CA ALA A 278 -18.38 16.72 -8.32
C ALA A 278 -18.08 18.22 -8.10
N ALA A 279 -17.50 18.94 -9.06
CA ALA A 279 -17.14 20.35 -8.88
C ALA A 279 -18.36 21.25 -8.60
N HIS A 280 -19.55 20.84 -9.05
CA HIS A 280 -20.81 21.51 -8.74
C HIS A 280 -21.33 21.25 -7.32
N ILE A 281 -20.80 20.23 -6.64
CA ILE A 281 -21.15 19.90 -5.26
C ILE A 281 -20.28 20.80 -4.36
N ALA A 282 -20.90 21.82 -3.76
CA ALA A 282 -20.27 22.93 -3.03
C ALA A 282 -19.36 22.56 -1.85
N HIS A 283 -19.13 21.26 -1.58
CA HIS A 283 -18.47 20.77 -0.37
C HIS A 283 -17.32 19.79 -0.65
N GLY A 284 -16.47 20.11 -1.62
CA GLY A 284 -15.08 19.65 -1.63
C GLY A 284 -14.89 18.20 -2.09
N ALA A 285 -14.34 18.05 -3.29
CA ALA A 285 -13.81 16.77 -3.73
C ALA A 285 -12.44 16.49 -3.08
N ASN A 286 -12.08 15.22 -3.04
CA ASN A 286 -10.76 14.77 -2.59
C ASN A 286 -9.67 15.46 -3.43
N LEU A 287 -8.72 16.10 -2.75
CA LEU A 287 -7.49 16.55 -3.41
C LEU A 287 -6.45 15.43 -3.32
N THR A 288 -5.62 15.33 -4.34
CA THR A 288 -4.58 14.31 -4.47
C THR A 288 -3.23 15.01 -4.59
N ALA A 289 -2.22 14.46 -3.95
CA ALA A 289 -0.85 14.90 -4.14
C ALA A 289 0.09 13.69 -4.07
N THR A 290 1.12 13.71 -4.91
CA THR A 290 2.21 12.75 -4.85
C THR A 290 3.42 13.44 -4.24
N VAL A 291 4.05 12.85 -3.24
CA VAL A 291 5.27 13.40 -2.62
C VAL A 291 6.34 12.33 -2.51
N THR A 292 7.60 12.72 -2.61
CA THR A 292 8.72 11.82 -2.33
C THR A 292 8.99 11.76 -0.83
N PHE A 293 9.41 10.60 -0.32
CA PHE A 293 9.89 10.49 1.06
C PHE A 293 11.07 11.43 1.32
N GLU A 294 11.94 11.58 0.33
CA GLU A 294 13.13 12.42 0.37
C GLU A 294 12.81 13.91 0.43
N SER A 295 11.64 14.35 -0.05
CA SER A 295 11.23 15.75 0.06
C SER A 295 11.15 16.22 1.53
N PHE A 296 10.87 15.31 2.47
CA PHE A 296 10.80 15.61 3.90
C PHE A 296 12.17 15.71 4.60
N ARG A 297 13.28 15.69 3.86
CA ARG A 297 14.64 15.74 4.43
C ARG A 297 14.90 16.96 5.32
N ASN A 298 14.19 18.06 5.07
CA ASN A 298 14.33 19.30 5.83
C ASN A 298 13.32 19.43 6.99
N HIS A 299 12.47 18.43 7.21
CA HIS A 299 11.52 18.45 8.32
C HIS A 299 12.27 18.35 9.66
N PRO A 300 11.88 19.07 10.74
CA PRO A 300 12.60 19.05 12.02
C PRO A 300 12.73 17.65 12.66
N LEU A 301 11.75 16.78 12.44
CA LEU A 301 11.76 15.38 12.90
C LEU A 301 12.58 14.44 12.00
N TRP A 302 13.22 14.94 10.94
CA TRP A 302 14.00 14.12 10.02
C TRP A 302 15.30 13.71 10.67
N LEU A 303 15.45 12.41 10.89
CA LEU A 303 16.67 11.87 11.46
C LEU A 303 17.66 11.49 10.36
N GLN A 304 18.95 11.74 10.58
CA GLN A 304 20.00 11.22 9.71
C GLN A 304 20.08 9.68 9.80
N ASN A 305 20.54 9.03 8.73
CA ASN A 305 20.53 7.57 8.60
C ASN A 305 21.21 6.84 9.78
N GLU A 306 22.30 7.40 10.31
CA GLU A 306 23.03 6.85 11.46
C GLU A 306 22.18 6.86 12.73
N LYS A 307 21.49 7.97 13.00
CA LYS A 307 20.57 8.08 14.15
C LYS A 307 19.36 7.16 13.99
N ARG A 308 18.84 6.98 12.76
CA ARG A 308 17.74 6.05 12.47
C ARG A 308 18.06 4.60 12.81
N LYS A 309 19.30 4.15 12.54
CA LYS A 309 19.72 2.77 12.83
C LYS A 309 19.71 2.46 14.32
N LYS A 310 19.98 3.47 15.16
CA LYS A 310 20.06 3.34 16.62
C LYS A 310 18.69 3.41 17.32
N LEU A 311 17.68 3.98 16.66
CA LEU A 311 16.34 4.06 17.24
C LEU A 311 15.55 2.79 16.93
N ASN A 312 15.00 2.19 17.99
CA ASN A 312 13.94 1.22 17.82
C ASN A 312 12.70 1.97 17.29
N ILE A 313 12.52 1.94 15.96
CA ILE A 313 11.46 2.68 15.23
C ILE A 313 10.07 2.48 15.84
N LYS A 314 9.82 1.32 16.49
CA LYS A 314 8.53 1.02 17.13
C LYS A 314 8.26 1.85 18.39
N THR A 315 9.27 2.39 19.05
CA THR A 315 9.10 3.17 20.29
C THR A 315 9.18 4.68 20.09
N THR A 316 9.76 5.19 19.00
CA THR A 316 10.16 6.62 18.97
C THR A 316 9.31 7.52 18.08
N ASN A 317 8.85 7.09 16.90
CA ASN A 317 8.34 8.08 15.94
C ASN A 317 6.98 8.68 16.32
N CYS A 318 6.12 7.91 16.98
CA CYS A 318 4.79 8.38 17.35
C CYS A 318 4.60 8.56 18.87
N LYS A 319 5.52 8.07 19.73
CA LYS A 319 5.51 8.46 21.16
C LYS A 319 5.94 9.91 21.38
N LEU A 320 6.72 10.47 20.45
CA LEU A 320 7.03 11.91 20.41
C LEU A 320 5.80 12.75 20.06
N VAL A 321 4.84 12.15 19.35
CA VAL A 321 3.57 12.78 19.00
C VAL A 321 2.57 12.45 20.09
N GLY A 322 2.51 13.28 21.13
CA GLY A 322 1.53 13.16 22.23
C GLY A 322 0.06 13.19 21.79
N GLN A 323 -0.22 13.30 20.49
CA GLN A 323 -1.54 13.43 19.87
C GLN A 323 -2.10 12.10 19.33
N THR A 324 -1.49 10.95 19.67
CA THR A 324 -2.21 9.68 19.47
C THR A 324 -3.27 9.59 20.57
N PRO A 325 -4.58 9.44 20.26
CA PRO A 325 -5.61 9.30 21.28
C PRO A 325 -5.19 8.21 22.25
N SER A 326 -5.25 8.49 23.55
CA SER A 326 -4.86 7.50 24.55
C SER A 326 -5.68 6.24 24.34
N ARG A 327 -5.08 5.19 23.78
CA ARG A 327 -5.73 3.88 23.57
C ARG A 327 -6.28 3.29 24.88
N THR A 328 -5.86 3.85 26.01
CA THR A 328 -6.20 3.44 27.36
C THR A 328 -7.57 3.93 27.84
N ARG A 329 -8.13 5.02 27.27
CA ARG A 329 -9.42 5.52 27.77
C ARG A 329 -10.63 4.77 27.21
N TRP A 330 -10.54 4.22 26.01
CA TRP A 330 -11.70 3.71 25.26
C TRP A 330 -11.46 2.29 24.79
N SER A 331 -12.48 1.43 24.97
CA SER A 331 -12.42 0.07 24.43
C SER A 331 -12.49 0.09 22.90
N THR A 332 -11.83 -0.87 22.24
CA THR A 332 -11.97 -1.11 20.80
C THR A 332 -13.43 -1.16 20.37
N ARG A 333 -14.31 -1.75 21.19
CA ARG A 333 -15.75 -1.86 20.93
C ARG A 333 -16.43 -0.50 20.87
N GLN A 334 -16.08 0.41 21.78
CA GLN A 334 -16.66 1.75 21.83
C GLN A 334 -16.27 2.57 20.59
N TRP A 335 -14.99 2.57 20.22
CA TRP A 335 -14.52 3.23 18.99
C TRP A 335 -15.27 2.74 17.75
N MET A 336 -15.43 1.41 17.64
CA MET A 336 -16.14 0.82 16.51
C MET A 336 -17.64 1.16 16.51
N SER A 337 -18.28 1.14 17.68
CA SER A 337 -19.70 1.46 17.80
C SER A 337 -19.99 2.89 17.38
N GLU A 338 -19.19 3.85 17.84
CA GLU A 338 -19.38 5.26 17.47
C GLU A 338 -19.08 5.51 15.99
N ALA A 339 -18.03 4.88 15.44
CA ALA A 339 -17.69 5.04 14.03
C ALA A 339 -18.74 4.42 13.09
N GLU A 340 -19.31 3.25 13.45
CA GLU A 340 -20.42 2.66 12.68
C GLU A 340 -21.71 3.49 12.83
N ALA A 341 -21.99 4.06 14.01
CA ALA A 341 -23.13 4.95 14.21
C ALA A 341 -23.01 6.24 13.38
N ALA A 342 -21.81 6.84 13.32
CA ALA A 342 -21.53 8.00 12.49
C ALA A 342 -21.72 7.69 11.00
N LEU A 343 -21.20 6.55 10.54
CA LEU A 343 -21.37 6.11 9.15
C LEU A 343 -22.84 5.87 8.79
N ALA A 344 -23.61 5.24 9.68
CA ALA A 344 -25.04 5.05 9.48
C ALA A 344 -25.80 6.38 9.42
N ALA A 345 -25.45 7.35 10.28
CA ALA A 345 -26.05 8.68 10.26
C ALA A 345 -25.77 9.44 8.94
N GLU A 346 -24.55 9.37 8.41
CA GLU A 346 -24.23 9.95 7.09
C GLU A 346 -25.06 9.31 5.97
N GLN A 347 -25.22 7.98 5.99
CA GLN A 347 -26.06 7.26 5.04
C GLN A 347 -27.54 7.68 5.12
N HIS A 348 -28.07 7.90 6.32
CA HIS A 348 -29.44 8.36 6.54
C HIS A 348 -29.69 9.80 6.09
N MET A 349 -28.70 10.69 6.22
CA MET A 349 -28.86 12.11 5.85
C MET A 349 -28.89 12.36 4.34
N GLY A 350 -28.76 11.32 3.50
CA GLY A 350 -28.63 11.50 2.04
C GLY A 350 -27.37 12.28 1.64
N ARG A 351 -26.53 12.66 2.61
CA ARG A 351 -25.12 13.01 2.44
C ARG A 351 -24.37 11.71 2.17
N SER A 352 -24.77 11.03 1.11
CA SER A 352 -24.01 9.92 0.59
C SER A 352 -22.63 10.49 0.34
N ILE A 353 -21.63 10.03 1.11
CA ILE A 353 -20.26 10.09 0.65
C ILE A 353 -20.34 9.29 -0.65
N VAL A 354 -20.47 9.99 -1.79
CA VAL A 354 -20.91 9.39 -3.05
C VAL A 354 -19.87 8.33 -3.41
N GLY A 355 -20.16 7.11 -2.99
CA GLY A 355 -19.39 5.95 -3.39
C GLY A 355 -19.59 5.82 -4.89
N PRO A 356 -18.60 5.30 -5.63
CA PRO A 356 -18.92 4.87 -6.98
C PRO A 356 -20.12 3.93 -6.87
N GLN A 357 -21.25 4.30 -7.48
CA GLN A 357 -22.32 3.34 -7.73
C GLN A 357 -21.63 2.13 -8.38
N PRO A 358 -21.85 0.90 -7.90
CA PRO A 358 -21.28 -0.26 -8.57
C PRO A 358 -21.66 -0.11 -10.03
N VAL A 359 -20.67 0.04 -10.91
CA VAL A 359 -20.92 0.15 -12.34
C VAL A 359 -21.69 -1.12 -12.67
N GLU A 360 -23.01 -0.99 -12.86
CA GLU A 360 -23.83 -2.09 -13.34
C GLU A 360 -23.16 -2.46 -14.64
N ARG A 361 -22.51 -3.64 -14.64
CA ARG A 361 -21.93 -4.19 -15.84
C ARG A 361 -23.12 -4.53 -16.71
N HIS A 362 -23.59 -3.55 -17.47
CA HIS A 362 -24.36 -3.85 -18.66
C HIS A 362 -23.49 -4.83 -19.43
N ALA A 363 -23.99 -6.07 -19.56
CA ALA A 363 -23.44 -7.10 -20.43
C ALA A 363 -23.65 -6.70 -21.92
N GLY A 364 -23.43 -5.41 -22.22
CA GLY A 364 -23.51 -4.83 -23.54
C GLY A 364 -22.13 -4.90 -24.16
N GLU A 365 -22.04 -5.78 -25.16
CA GLU A 365 -21.09 -5.89 -26.25
C GLU A 365 -19.60 -5.59 -25.99
N PRO A 366 -18.69 -6.44 -26.48
CA PRO A 366 -17.26 -6.14 -26.46
C PRO A 366 -17.02 -4.84 -27.24
N ARG A 367 -16.76 -3.74 -26.53
CA ARG A 367 -16.19 -2.52 -27.10
C ARG A 367 -14.99 -2.95 -27.93
N ARG A 368 -15.11 -2.84 -29.27
CA ARG A 368 -13.98 -2.93 -30.19
C ARG A 368 -12.94 -1.92 -29.70
N LEU A 369 -11.89 -2.43 -29.08
CA LEU A 369 -10.68 -1.66 -28.82
C LEU A 369 -10.21 -1.17 -30.18
N LEU A 370 -10.14 0.16 -30.33
CA LEU A 370 -9.49 0.80 -31.45
C LEU A 370 -8.10 0.19 -31.57
N ALA A 371 -7.87 -0.47 -32.71
CA ALA A 371 -6.59 -1.05 -33.04
C ALA A 371 -5.51 0.04 -32.93
N ALA A 372 -4.42 -0.29 -32.23
CA ALA A 372 -3.19 0.45 -32.35
C ALA A 372 -2.79 0.54 -33.84
N PRO A 373 -2.17 1.64 -34.29
CA PRO A 373 -1.70 1.73 -35.67
C PRO A 373 -0.72 0.58 -35.94
N GLN A 374 -1.09 -0.30 -36.87
CA GLN A 374 -0.22 -1.34 -37.39
C GLN A 374 0.92 -0.65 -38.16
N GLU A 375 2.14 -0.79 -37.68
CA GLU A 375 3.33 -0.55 -38.49
C GLU A 375 3.32 -1.52 -39.68
N ALA A 376 3.58 -0.96 -40.87
CA ALA A 376 3.56 -1.66 -42.15
C ALA A 376 4.62 -2.78 -42.23
N PRO A 377 4.38 -3.85 -43.02
CA PRO A 377 5.34 -4.94 -43.18
C PRO A 377 6.44 -4.57 -44.19
N ALA A 378 7.69 -4.53 -43.73
CA ALA A 378 8.85 -4.46 -44.61
C ALA A 378 9.22 -5.87 -45.14
N LEU A 379 9.01 -6.03 -46.44
CA LEU A 379 9.78 -6.81 -47.41
C LEU A 379 10.46 -8.12 -46.96
N ARG A 380 9.78 -9.18 -47.35
CA ARG A 380 10.27 -10.53 -47.66
C ARG A 380 11.38 -10.46 -48.72
N THR A 381 12.62 -10.79 -48.38
CA THR A 381 13.67 -11.11 -49.37
C THR A 381 14.02 -12.59 -49.26
N GLN A 382 13.89 -13.26 -50.40
CA GLN A 382 14.23 -14.66 -50.63
C GLN A 382 15.74 -14.89 -50.51
N ARG A 383 16.15 -15.96 -49.82
CA ARG A 383 17.36 -16.76 -50.13
C ARG A 383 16.98 -18.21 -49.81
N ALA A 384 16.66 -19.03 -50.80
CA ALA A 384 17.57 -19.74 -51.70
C ALA A 384 18.46 -20.73 -50.93
N THR A 385 17.99 -21.97 -50.91
CA THR A 385 18.72 -23.21 -50.71
C THR A 385 19.94 -23.28 -51.64
N GLN A 386 21.12 -23.60 -51.10
CA GLN A 386 22.12 -24.45 -51.76
C GLN A 386 23.24 -24.87 -50.79
N ARG A 387 23.49 -26.19 -50.80
CA ARG A 387 24.47 -27.03 -50.08
C ARG A 387 24.19 -27.41 -48.63
#